data_AF-L1QN12-F1
#
_entry.id   AF-L1QN12-F1
#
_cell.length_a   1.000
_cell.length_b   1.000
_cell.length_c   1.000
_cell.angle_alpha   90.00
_cell.angle_beta   90.00
_cell.angle_gamma   90.00
#
_symmetry.space_group_name_H-M   'P 1'
#
loop_
_entity.id
_entity.type
_entity.pdbx_description
1 polymer ?
#
loop_
_entity_poly.entity_id
_entity_poly.type
_entity_poly.pdbx_seq_one_letter_code
_entity_poly.pdbx_strand_id
1 'polypeptide(L)'
;MKTNLGLYDMKKNNKNSTAKRSKNKETINNTENNTTTEEQSTLTEEEKEALLKQQSILNLSLIGIFITIYGILLSAEYINWQRMQVSDQINGTNYSENLADLSESPKITNELYLLSTSIFTFIIWDSYMTSAAQTGEARNEKTIKSNYRSLIAILLILLATTINHDTLNDLVF
;
A
#
# COMPACT_ATOMS: atom_id res chain seq x y z
N MET A 1 -59.19 -17.55 -2.18
CA MET A 1 -60.25 -17.81 -3.18
C MET A 1 -60.30 -16.63 -4.14
N LYS A 2 -60.32 -16.89 -5.46
CA LYS A 2 -60.39 -15.90 -6.54
C LYS A 2 -61.74 -15.17 -6.56
N THR A 3 -61.72 -13.89 -7.00
CA THR A 3 -62.45 -13.28 -8.15
C THR A 3 -62.32 -11.74 -8.06
N ASN A 4 -62.41 -10.89 -9.08
CA ASN A 4 -62.17 -10.90 -10.54
C ASN A 4 -62.38 -9.42 -11.03
N LEU A 5 -62.02 -9.12 -12.29
CA LEU A 5 -62.39 -7.96 -13.14
C LEU A 5 -61.64 -6.62 -12.91
N GLY A 6 -61.06 -5.96 -13.93
CA GLY A 6 -61.20 -6.20 -15.36
C GLY A 6 -60.21 -5.45 -16.26
N LEU A 7 -60.34 -5.84 -17.54
CA LEU A 7 -59.66 -5.43 -18.78
C LEU A 7 -59.29 -3.95 -18.88
N TYR A 8 -58.21 -3.64 -19.61
CA TYR A 8 -58.29 -2.80 -20.83
C TYR A 8 -57.15 -3.12 -21.81
N ASP A 9 -57.53 -3.09 -23.09
CA ASP A 9 -56.86 -3.65 -24.27
C ASP A 9 -55.67 -2.86 -24.82
N MET A 10 -54.82 -3.62 -25.54
CA MET A 10 -53.75 -3.15 -26.42
C MET A 10 -54.28 -2.34 -27.61
N LYS A 11 -53.52 -1.34 -28.06
CA LYS A 11 -53.59 -0.83 -29.43
C LYS A 11 -52.20 -0.73 -30.05
N LYS A 12 -51.83 -1.74 -30.85
CA LYS A 12 -50.79 -1.64 -31.88
C LYS A 12 -51.38 -0.92 -33.09
N ASN A 13 -50.65 0.01 -33.69
CA ASN A 13 -50.77 0.25 -35.12
C ASN A 13 -49.44 0.62 -35.78
N ASN A 14 -49.29 0.07 -36.97
CA ASN A 14 -48.13 -0.11 -37.82
C ASN A 14 -48.33 0.74 -39.08
N LYS A 15 -47.29 1.38 -39.64
CA LYS A 15 -46.89 1.21 -41.06
C LYS A 15 -45.80 2.18 -41.54
N ASN A 16 -44.86 1.55 -42.24
CA ASN A 16 -43.74 1.99 -43.05
C ASN A 16 -44.04 3.11 -44.07
N SER A 17 -42.99 3.85 -44.42
CA SER A 17 -42.79 4.40 -45.78
C SER A 17 -41.29 4.55 -46.08
N THR A 18 -40.90 4.04 -47.23
CA THR A 18 -39.53 3.78 -47.71
C THR A 18 -38.99 4.88 -48.64
N ALA A 19 -37.68 5.13 -48.52
CA ALA A 19 -36.67 5.41 -49.56
C ALA A 19 -36.94 6.45 -50.67
N LYS A 20 -36.07 7.48 -50.72
CA LYS A 20 -35.52 8.00 -51.99
C LYS A 20 -34.01 8.22 -51.86
N ARG A 21 -33.28 7.51 -52.72
CA ARG A 21 -31.83 7.51 -52.92
C ARG A 21 -31.54 8.52 -54.04
N SER A 22 -30.70 9.52 -53.80
CA SER A 22 -30.09 10.34 -54.87
C SER A 22 -28.58 10.28 -54.70
N LYS A 23 -27.90 9.74 -55.71
CA LYS A 23 -26.45 9.77 -55.86
C LYS A 23 -26.06 11.17 -56.34
N ASN A 24 -25.12 11.82 -55.68
CA ASN A 24 -24.21 12.73 -56.38
C ASN A 24 -22.77 12.56 -55.86
N LYS A 25 -21.87 12.81 -56.78
CA LYS A 25 -20.53 12.27 -56.98
C LYS A 25 -19.46 13.17 -56.31
N GLU A 26 -18.44 12.50 -55.76
CA GLU A 26 -17.04 12.92 -55.50
C GLU A 26 -16.75 14.34 -54.98
N THR A 27 -16.15 14.41 -53.79
CA THR A 27 -14.85 15.07 -53.62
C THR A 27 -14.09 14.37 -52.48
N ILE A 28 -13.00 13.71 -52.85
CA ILE A 28 -11.99 13.18 -51.92
C ILE A 28 -11.20 14.38 -51.41
N ASN A 29 -11.36 14.73 -50.14
CA ASN A 29 -10.34 15.48 -49.41
C ASN A 29 -9.77 14.53 -48.37
N ASN A 30 -8.66 13.89 -48.73
CA ASN A 30 -7.77 13.26 -47.76
C ASN A 30 -7.19 14.37 -46.88
N THR A 31 -7.84 14.63 -45.76
CA THR A 31 -7.14 15.09 -44.57
C THR A 31 -7.16 13.89 -43.64
N GLU A 32 -6.05 13.13 -43.66
CA GLU A 32 -5.68 12.24 -42.58
C GLU A 32 -5.53 13.11 -41.33
N ASN A 33 -6.66 13.44 -40.69
CA ASN A 33 -6.65 13.64 -39.27
C ASN A 33 -6.34 12.27 -38.69
N ASN A 34 -5.05 11.99 -38.53
CA ASN A 34 -4.61 11.15 -37.43
C ASN A 34 -5.09 11.84 -36.15
N THR A 35 -6.37 11.66 -35.83
CA THR A 35 -6.76 11.52 -34.45
C THR A 35 -6.08 10.22 -34.02
N THR A 36 -4.82 10.33 -33.61
CA THR A 36 -4.40 9.55 -32.44
C THR A 36 -5.45 9.90 -31.40
N THR A 37 -6.47 9.05 -31.31
CA THR A 37 -7.25 8.90 -30.10
C THR A 37 -6.21 8.47 -29.09
N GLU A 38 -5.48 9.43 -28.52
CA GLU A 38 -4.95 9.26 -27.18
C GLU A 38 -6.15 8.74 -26.42
N GLU A 39 -6.06 7.51 -25.94
CA GLU A 39 -7.04 6.96 -25.01
C GLU A 39 -7.07 7.94 -23.84
N GLN A 40 -7.94 8.95 -23.92
CA GLN A 40 -8.11 9.93 -22.87
C GLN A 40 -8.54 9.11 -21.67
N SER A 41 -7.66 9.04 -20.68
CA SER A 41 -7.95 8.34 -19.44
C SER A 41 -9.30 8.83 -18.93
N THR A 42 -10.22 7.91 -18.69
CA THR A 42 -11.56 8.22 -18.15
C THR A 42 -11.51 8.69 -16.69
N LEU A 43 -10.31 8.87 -16.14
CA LEU A 43 -10.05 9.30 -14.78
C LEU A 43 -10.14 10.82 -14.69
N THR A 44 -10.85 11.30 -13.71
CA THR A 44 -10.73 12.67 -13.22
C THR A 44 -9.35 12.90 -12.61
N GLU A 45 -8.88 14.16 -12.58
CA GLU A 45 -7.59 14.47 -11.92
C GLU A 45 -7.59 14.10 -10.44
N GLU A 46 -8.73 14.22 -9.76
CA GLU A 46 -8.90 13.81 -8.35
C GLU A 46 -8.69 12.29 -8.17
N GLU A 47 -9.25 11.46 -9.06
CA GLU A 47 -9.06 10.01 -9.03
C GLU A 47 -7.61 9.63 -9.32
N LYS A 48 -6.96 10.34 -10.25
CA LYS A 48 -5.55 10.13 -10.58
C LYS A 48 -4.63 10.50 -9.42
N GLU A 49 -4.87 11.61 -8.73
CA GLU A 49 -4.13 11.99 -7.52
C GLU A 49 -4.29 10.96 -6.39
N ALA A 50 -5.51 10.45 -6.19
CA ALA A 50 -5.77 9.40 -5.21
C ALA A 50 -4.99 8.11 -5.52
N LEU A 51 -4.93 7.70 -6.78
CA LEU A 51 -4.16 6.53 -7.23
C LEU A 51 -2.65 6.74 -7.05
N LEU A 52 -2.12 7.93 -7.36
CA LEU A 52 -0.71 8.26 -7.15
C LEU A 52 -0.33 8.24 -5.65
N LYS A 53 -1.21 8.76 -4.78
CA LYS A 53 -1.03 8.66 -3.32
C LYS A 53 -1.00 7.20 -2.89
N GLN A 54 -1.95 6.39 -3.33
CA GLN A 54 -2.02 4.96 -3.01
C GLN A 54 -0.76 4.21 -3.47
N GLN A 55 -0.30 4.48 -4.69
CA GLN A 55 0.93 3.90 -5.22
C GLN A 55 2.17 4.31 -4.39
N SER A 56 2.24 5.56 -3.98
CA SER A 56 3.32 6.05 -3.11
C SER A 56 3.34 5.36 -1.76
N ILE A 57 2.17 5.16 -1.14
CA ILE A 57 2.03 4.41 0.12
C ILE A 57 2.45 2.95 -0.08
N LEU A 58 2.07 2.31 -1.18
CA LEU A 58 2.46 0.92 -1.49
C LEU A 58 3.98 0.79 -1.66
N ASN A 59 4.61 1.71 -2.40
CA ASN A 59 6.06 1.72 -2.58
C ASN A 59 6.80 1.92 -1.26
N LEU A 60 6.34 2.86 -0.43
CA LEU A 60 6.93 3.12 0.88
C LEU A 60 6.75 1.93 1.83
N SER A 61 5.58 1.29 1.80
CA SER A 61 5.31 0.06 2.56
C SER A 61 6.26 -1.08 2.13
N LEU A 62 6.48 -1.24 0.82
CA LEU A 62 7.40 -2.25 0.30
C LEU A 62 8.84 -2.04 0.79
N ILE A 63 9.31 -0.78 0.82
CA ILE A 63 10.61 -0.43 1.41
C ILE A 63 10.66 -0.82 2.89
N GLY A 64 9.62 -0.47 3.66
CA GLY A 64 9.52 -0.85 5.08
C GLY A 64 9.59 -2.37 5.29
N ILE A 65 8.91 -3.16 4.45
CA ILE A 65 8.97 -4.63 4.49
C ILE A 65 10.39 -5.14 4.24
N PHE A 66 11.07 -4.62 3.21
CA PHE A 66 12.44 -5.04 2.91
C PHE A 66 13.41 -4.74 4.06
N ILE A 67 13.29 -3.57 4.68
CA ILE A 67 14.09 -3.21 5.86
C ILE A 67 13.83 -4.19 7.01
N THR A 68 12.57 -4.52 7.30
CA THR A 68 12.22 -5.49 8.34
C THR A 68 12.82 -6.87 8.07
N ILE A 69 12.70 -7.37 6.85
CA ILE A 69 13.26 -8.68 6.46
C ILE A 69 14.78 -8.68 6.62
N TYR A 70 15.44 -7.61 6.16
CA TYR A 70 16.89 -7.49 6.27
C TYR A 70 17.35 -7.48 7.74
N GLY A 71 16.66 -6.74 8.62
CA GLY A 71 16.92 -6.78 10.06
C GLY A 71 16.74 -8.17 10.68
N ILE A 72 15.71 -8.92 10.27
CA ILE A 72 15.52 -10.31 10.74
C ILE A 72 16.69 -11.20 10.33
N LEU A 73 17.17 -11.10 9.09
CA LEU A 73 18.30 -11.89 8.62
C LEU A 73 19.58 -11.56 9.40
N LEU A 74 19.87 -10.27 9.60
CA LEU A 74 21.05 -9.82 10.33
C LEU A 74 21.01 -10.27 11.81
N SER A 75 19.83 -10.23 12.44
CA SER A 75 19.63 -10.76 13.79
C SER A 75 19.90 -12.26 13.86
N ALA A 76 19.43 -13.04 12.88
CA ALA A 76 19.66 -14.48 12.83
C ALA A 76 21.15 -14.82 12.64
N GLU A 77 21.84 -14.05 11.81
CA GLU A 77 23.29 -14.19 11.61
C GLU A 77 24.07 -13.89 12.90
N TYR A 78 23.72 -12.80 13.60
CA TYR A 78 24.30 -12.45 14.89
C TYR A 78 24.11 -13.56 15.94
N ILE A 79 22.91 -14.15 16.03
CA ILE A 79 22.66 -15.27 16.95
C ILE A 79 23.56 -16.46 16.63
N ASN A 80 23.76 -16.79 15.36
CA ASN A 80 24.65 -17.88 14.96
C ASN A 80 26.12 -17.57 15.28
N TRP A 81 26.55 -16.32 15.07
CA TRP A 81 27.88 -15.87 15.45
C TRP A 81 28.12 -15.98 16.97
N GLN A 82 27.16 -15.58 17.79
CA GLN A 82 27.20 -15.76 19.26
C GLN A 82 27.25 -17.24 19.66
N ARG A 83 26.45 -18.10 19.02
CA ARG A 83 26.48 -19.54 19.26
C ARG A 83 27.86 -20.15 18.98
N MET A 84 28.56 -19.66 17.94
CA MET A 84 29.91 -20.13 17.62
C MET A 84 30.91 -19.74 18.69
N GLN A 85 30.87 -18.49 19.18
CA GLN A 85 31.74 -18.03 20.28
C GLN A 85 31.55 -18.86 21.55
N VAL A 86 30.29 -19.15 21.92
CA VAL A 86 30.01 -20.03 23.06
C VAL A 86 30.53 -21.44 22.82
N SER A 87 30.40 -21.98 21.61
CA SER A 87 30.96 -23.29 21.25
C SER A 87 32.48 -23.32 21.35
N ASP A 88 33.16 -22.26 20.92
CA ASP A 88 34.61 -22.11 21.06
C ASP A 88 35.05 -22.09 22.53
N GLN A 89 34.33 -21.35 23.38
CA GLN A 89 34.58 -21.31 24.83
C GLN A 89 34.41 -22.69 25.49
N ILE A 90 33.40 -23.46 25.09
CA ILE A 90 33.14 -24.80 25.64
C ILE A 90 34.24 -25.78 25.22
N ASN A 91 34.73 -25.69 23.98
CA ASN A 91 35.64 -26.69 23.39
C ASN A 91 37.11 -26.28 23.43
N GLY A 92 37.44 -25.07 23.89
CA GLY A 92 38.80 -24.53 23.85
C GLY A 92 39.32 -24.34 22.43
N THR A 93 38.44 -24.00 21.50
CA THR A 93 38.75 -23.74 20.08
C THR A 93 38.62 -22.25 19.77
N ASN A 94 39.03 -21.83 18.56
CA ASN A 94 38.98 -20.43 18.12
C ASN A 94 38.48 -20.29 16.67
N TYR A 95 37.49 -21.11 16.27
CA TYR A 95 36.99 -21.09 14.90
C TYR A 95 36.24 -19.79 14.56
N SER A 96 35.59 -19.17 15.53
CA SER A 96 34.85 -17.92 15.39
C SER A 96 35.74 -16.72 15.05
N GLU A 97 37.04 -16.75 15.39
CA GLU A 97 37.99 -15.67 15.06
C GLU A 97 38.19 -15.50 13.54
N ASN A 98 37.90 -16.53 12.75
CA ASN A 98 38.00 -16.48 11.29
C ASN A 98 36.70 -16.03 10.61
N LEU A 99 35.63 -15.80 11.38
CA LEU A 99 34.35 -15.30 10.85
C LEU A 99 34.37 -13.77 10.79
N ALA A 100 33.45 -13.20 10.00
CA ALA A 100 33.20 -11.77 10.06
C ALA A 100 32.80 -11.36 11.49
N ASP A 101 33.26 -10.18 11.93
CA ASP A 101 32.84 -9.62 13.20
C ASP A 101 31.40 -9.06 13.06
N LEU A 102 30.49 -9.57 13.88
CA LEU A 102 29.09 -9.15 13.95
C LEU A 102 28.76 -8.42 15.26
N SER A 103 29.76 -7.96 16.00
CA SER A 103 29.60 -7.23 17.27
C SER A 103 28.67 -6.01 17.17
N GLU A 104 28.70 -5.29 16.05
CA GLU A 104 27.86 -4.11 15.79
C GLU A 104 26.50 -4.44 15.17
N SER A 105 26.27 -5.68 14.73
CA SER A 105 25.00 -6.11 14.11
C SER A 105 23.76 -5.81 14.97
N PRO A 106 23.78 -5.94 16.31
CA PRO A 106 22.64 -5.55 17.15
C PRO A 106 22.26 -4.07 17.06
N LYS A 107 23.24 -3.16 16.99
CA LYS A 107 22.98 -1.71 16.89
C LYS A 107 22.38 -1.38 15.52
N ILE A 108 23.00 -1.89 14.46
CA ILE A 108 22.52 -1.74 13.07
C ILE A 108 21.09 -2.26 12.94
N THR A 109 20.82 -3.45 13.49
CA THR A 109 19.50 -4.07 13.40
C THR A 109 18.43 -3.27 14.14
N ASN A 110 18.75 -2.70 15.32
CA ASN A 110 17.81 -1.83 16.02
C ASN A 110 17.51 -0.54 15.25
N GLU A 111 18.50 0.06 14.61
CA GLU A 111 18.30 1.22 13.74
C GLU A 111 17.37 0.88 12.56
N LEU A 112 17.54 -0.29 11.94
CA LEU A 112 16.65 -0.77 10.88
C LEU A 112 15.21 -0.98 11.38
N TYR A 113 15.03 -1.54 12.58
CA TYR A 113 13.69 -1.69 13.17
C TYR A 113 13.06 -0.35 13.51
N LEU A 114 13.83 0.62 14.00
CA LEU A 114 13.34 1.98 14.26
C LEU A 114 12.92 2.66 12.96
N LEU A 115 13.73 2.55 11.90
CA LEU A 115 13.43 3.10 10.58
C LEU A 115 12.16 2.48 9.99
N SER A 116 12.05 1.15 9.99
CA SER A 116 10.87 0.45 9.49
C SER A 116 9.60 0.80 10.28
N THR A 117 9.70 0.84 11.61
CA THR A 117 8.57 1.22 12.48
C THR A 117 8.14 2.66 12.23
N SER A 118 9.08 3.57 11.99
CA SER A 118 8.80 4.97 11.65
C SER A 118 8.05 5.09 10.32
N ILE A 119 8.45 4.31 9.30
CA ILE A 119 7.74 4.23 8.02
C ILE A 119 6.29 3.79 8.22
N PHE A 120 6.06 2.69 8.94
CA PHE A 120 4.70 2.20 9.18
C PHE A 120 3.88 3.14 10.06
N THR A 121 4.52 3.85 10.99
CA THR A 121 3.87 4.91 11.79
C THR A 121 3.36 6.02 10.88
N PHE A 122 4.17 6.48 9.94
CA PHE A 122 3.76 7.50 8.97
C PHE A 122 2.57 7.04 8.11
N ILE A 123 2.60 5.82 7.59
CA ILE A 123 1.51 5.25 6.78
C ILE A 123 0.20 5.16 7.59
N ILE A 124 0.27 4.67 8.83
CA ILE A 124 -0.90 4.54 9.70
C ILE A 124 -1.44 5.91 10.12
N TRP A 125 -0.56 6.87 10.38
CA TRP A 125 -0.93 8.26 10.64
C TRP A 125 -1.69 8.88 9.47
N ASP A 126 -1.18 8.75 8.24
CA ASP A 126 -1.86 9.24 7.03
C ASP A 126 -3.24 8.60 6.82
N SER A 127 -3.35 7.28 7.06
CA SER A 127 -4.62 6.56 6.99
C SER A 127 -5.65 7.06 8.02
N TYR A 128 -5.21 7.33 9.25
CA TYR A 128 -6.05 7.94 10.28
C TYR A 128 -6.49 9.35 9.88
N MET A 129 -5.56 10.22 9.46
CA MET A 129 -5.87 11.59 9.09
C MET A 129 -6.83 11.66 7.90
N THR A 130 -6.60 10.82 6.88
CA THR A 130 -7.48 10.70 5.70
C THR A 130 -8.90 10.30 6.11
N SER A 131 -9.04 9.34 7.04
CA SER A 131 -10.35 8.89 7.51
C SER A 131 -11.03 9.92 8.41
N ALA A 132 -10.27 10.59 9.28
CA ALA A 132 -10.78 11.58 10.21
C ALA A 132 -11.30 12.84 9.50
N ALA A 133 -10.69 13.19 8.36
CA ALA A 133 -11.09 14.33 7.52
C ALA A 133 -12.38 14.09 6.72
N GLN A 134 -12.89 12.85 6.65
CA GLN A 134 -14.14 12.56 5.94
C GLN A 134 -15.35 13.19 6.65
N THR A 135 -16.21 13.85 5.87
CA THR A 135 -17.44 14.52 6.33
C THR A 135 -18.67 14.04 5.56
N GLY A 136 -19.86 14.21 6.15
CA GLY A 136 -21.13 13.87 5.48
C GLY A 136 -21.29 12.37 5.23
N GLU A 137 -21.86 12.01 4.07
CA GLU A 137 -22.15 10.61 3.71
C GLU A 137 -20.89 9.75 3.53
N ALA A 138 -19.75 10.37 3.22
CA ALA A 138 -18.47 9.68 3.10
C ALA A 138 -17.84 9.32 4.46
N ARG A 139 -18.35 9.87 5.57
CA ARG A 139 -17.78 9.67 6.91
C ARG A 139 -18.11 8.29 7.45
N ASN A 140 -17.08 7.51 7.77
CA ASN A 140 -17.24 6.19 8.38
C ASN A 140 -16.60 6.10 9.77
N GLU A 141 -17.42 6.25 10.82
CA GLU A 141 -16.98 6.19 12.21
C GLU A 141 -16.32 4.87 12.60
N LYS A 142 -16.73 3.75 11.99
CA LYS A 142 -16.12 2.44 12.25
C LYS A 142 -14.68 2.41 11.73
N THR A 143 -14.45 2.94 10.54
CA THR A 143 -13.11 3.07 9.93
C THR A 143 -12.23 4.02 10.74
N ILE A 144 -12.75 5.18 11.14
CA ILE A 144 -12.02 6.15 11.96
C ILE A 144 -11.56 5.52 13.27
N LYS A 145 -12.47 4.84 13.98
CA LYS A 145 -12.15 4.16 15.25
C LYS A 145 -11.14 3.02 15.06
N SER A 146 -11.23 2.29 13.96
CA SER A 146 -10.26 1.24 13.62
C SER A 146 -8.87 1.84 13.40
N ASN A 147 -8.76 2.88 12.58
CA ASN A 147 -7.49 3.53 12.27
C ASN A 147 -6.88 4.21 13.49
N TYR A 148 -7.69 4.79 14.38
CA TYR A 148 -7.22 5.32 15.66
C TYR A 148 -6.59 4.24 16.56
N ARG A 149 -7.20 3.05 16.62
CA ARG A 149 -6.62 1.92 17.37
C ARG A 149 -5.30 1.46 16.77
N SER A 150 -5.22 1.38 15.44
CA SER A 150 -3.98 1.07 14.74
C SER A 150 -2.91 2.11 15.01
N LEU A 151 -3.29 3.39 15.06
CA LEU A 151 -2.36 4.49 15.38
C LEU A 151 -1.80 4.35 16.79
N ILE A 152 -2.63 4.08 17.80
CA ILE A 152 -2.14 3.84 19.16
C ILE A 152 -1.20 2.63 19.19
N ALA A 153 -1.56 1.54 18.51
CA ALA A 153 -0.75 0.32 18.49
C ALA A 153 0.64 0.58 17.89
N ILE A 154 0.73 1.27 16.75
CA ILE A 154 2.03 1.55 16.13
C ILE A 154 2.85 2.56 16.93
N LEU A 155 2.22 3.52 17.62
CA LEU A 155 2.93 4.43 18.52
C LEU A 155 3.53 3.71 19.72
N LEU A 156 2.85 2.70 20.27
CA LEU A 156 3.40 1.85 21.33
C LEU A 156 4.60 1.03 20.82
N ILE A 157 4.52 0.50 19.59
CA ILE A 157 5.64 -0.21 18.96
C ILE A 157 6.81 0.75 18.72
N LEU A 158 6.55 1.96 18.24
CA LEU A 158 7.57 2.99 18.02
C LEU A 158 8.25 3.40 19.33
N LEU A 159 7.50 3.55 20.41
CA LEU A 159 8.05 3.82 21.74
C LEU A 159 8.97 2.66 22.17
N ALA A 160 8.51 1.42 22.03
CA ALA A 160 9.30 0.23 22.40
C ALA A 160 10.59 0.11 21.57
N THR A 161 10.53 0.36 20.26
CA THR A 161 11.72 0.31 19.39
C THR A 161 12.68 1.48 19.66
N THR A 162 12.17 2.66 20.00
CA THR A 162 13.01 3.81 20.41
C THR A 162 13.76 3.51 21.70
N ILE A 163 13.08 3.00 22.73
CA ILE A 163 13.72 2.63 24.01
C ILE A 163 14.81 1.57 23.79
N ASN A 164 14.55 0.57 22.95
CA ASN A 164 15.55 -0.45 22.61
C ASN A 164 16.76 0.15 21.88
N HIS A 165 16.53 1.07 20.94
CA HIS A 165 17.59 1.77 20.24
C HIS A 165 18.50 2.55 21.21
N ASP A 166 17.92 3.36 22.09
CA ASP A 166 18.66 4.15 23.08
C ASP A 166 19.46 3.23 24.02
N THR A 167 18.84 2.15 24.50
CA THR A 167 19.51 1.19 25.40
C THR A 167 20.75 0.58 24.76
N LEU A 168 20.70 0.18 23.48
CA LEU A 168 21.83 -0.43 22.79
C LEU A 168 22.88 0.57 22.29
N ASN A 169 22.49 1.81 22.01
CA ASN A 169 23.42 2.85 21.58
C ASN A 169 24.13 3.54 22.74
N ASP A 170 23.51 3.59 23.93
CA ASP A 170 24.13 4.11 25.15
C ASP A 170 25.03 3.07 25.85
N LEU A 171 24.91 1.78 25.49
CA LEU A 171 25.84 0.72 25.91
C LEU A 171 27.16 0.85 25.14
N VAL A 172 28.04 1.72 25.64
CA VAL A 172 29.47 1.71 25.30
C VAL A 172 30.08 0.42 25.84
N PHE A 173 30.38 -0.54 24.96
CA PHE A 173 31.28 -1.66 25.23
C PHE A 173 32.71 -1.28 24.82
#